data_AF-A0A534MUP2-F1
#
_entry.id   AF-A0A534MUP2-F1
#
_cell.length_a   1.000
_cell.length_b   1.000
_cell.length_c   1.000
_cell.angle_alpha   90.00
_cell.angle_beta   90.00
_cell.angle_gamma   90.00
#
_symmetry.space_group_name_H-M   'P 1'
#
loop_
_entity.id
_entity.type
_entity.pdbx_description
1 polymer ?
#
loop_
_entity_poly.entity_id
_entity_poly.type
_entity_poly.pdbx_seq_one_letter_code
_entity_poly.pdbx_strand_id
1 'polypeptide(L)'
;MPITTALRRLGALAFGSARDAAYSEPDVEFLQQVAKQVAVAVDNALNYQSSQSAQQQLAREHHILRSLLDVNNAVISKLELRELFAAITACLHRVMQFAYISLALYDRESSQLRIHALDFPDGRGFLHEDIVLPLENTPSGMAFTSSKPVLLKSIDPERFPAEV
;
A
#
# COMPACT_ATOMS: atom_id res chain seq x y z
N MET A 1 -8.20 -16.63 37.37
CA MET A 1 -7.01 -15.85 37.77
C MET A 1 -6.78 -14.70 36.81
N PRO A 2 -6.49 -13.47 37.28
CA PRO A 2 -6.17 -12.36 36.40
C PRO A 2 -4.80 -12.56 35.72
N ILE A 3 -4.72 -12.20 34.45
CA ILE A 3 -3.47 -12.10 33.69
C ILE A 3 -3.14 -10.61 33.62
N THR A 4 -2.28 -10.15 34.52
CA THR A 4 -1.92 -8.73 34.64
C THR A 4 -0.44 -8.62 34.97
N THR A 5 0.21 -7.62 34.39
CA THR A 5 1.57 -7.21 34.76
C THR A 5 1.51 -5.90 35.54
N ALA A 6 2.67 -5.38 35.94
CA ALA A 6 2.76 -4.07 36.59
C ALA A 6 2.31 -2.91 35.68
N LEU A 7 2.35 -3.12 34.35
CA LEU A 7 2.09 -2.09 33.36
C LEU A 7 0.65 -2.12 32.84
N ARG A 8 0.04 -3.30 32.74
CA ARG A 8 -1.29 -3.45 32.13
C ARG A 8 -2.01 -4.73 32.54
N ARG A 9 -3.34 -4.69 32.39
CA ARG A 9 -4.22 -5.85 32.48
C ARG A 9 -4.36 -6.48 31.09
N LEU A 10 -4.02 -7.76 30.98
CA LEU A 10 -4.00 -8.49 29.71
C LEU A 10 -5.22 -9.40 29.53
N GLY A 11 -5.81 -9.89 30.64
CA GLY A 11 -7.00 -10.73 30.59
C GLY A 11 -7.19 -11.59 31.83
N ALA A 12 -7.70 -12.81 31.64
CA ALA A 12 -7.92 -13.80 32.68
C ALA A 12 -7.61 -15.22 32.19
N LEU A 13 -7.15 -16.07 33.12
CA LEU A 13 -6.93 -17.49 32.94
C LEU A 13 -7.86 -18.26 33.89
N ALA A 14 -8.74 -19.08 33.31
CA ALA A 14 -9.74 -19.83 34.05
C ALA A 14 -9.25 -21.26 34.33
N PHE A 15 -9.58 -21.76 35.53
CA PHE A 15 -9.38 -23.15 35.93
C PHE A 15 -10.75 -23.68 36.36
N GLY A 16 -11.14 -24.86 35.86
CA GLY A 16 -12.46 -25.44 36.10
C GLY A 16 -12.36 -26.92 36.45
N SER A 17 -13.29 -27.42 37.27
CA SER A 17 -13.39 -28.83 37.63
C SER A 17 -14.86 -29.22 37.74
N ALA A 18 -15.18 -30.46 37.39
CA ALA A 18 -16.52 -31.02 37.56
C ALA A 18 -16.76 -31.59 38.97
N ARG A 19 -15.72 -31.63 39.83
CA ARG A 19 -15.84 -32.07 41.22
C ARG A 19 -16.15 -30.89 42.13
N ASP A 20 -17.05 -31.09 43.09
CA ASP A 20 -17.29 -30.11 44.14
C ASP A 20 -16.05 -29.93 45.01
N ALA A 21 -15.81 -28.67 45.42
CA ALA A 21 -14.68 -28.25 46.25
C ALA A 21 -13.31 -28.75 45.74
N ALA A 22 -13.13 -28.82 44.41
CA ALA A 22 -11.90 -29.36 43.81
C ALA A 22 -10.62 -28.54 44.03
N TYR A 23 -10.74 -27.30 44.50
CA TYR A 23 -9.62 -26.39 44.68
C TYR A 23 -9.60 -25.88 46.11
N SER A 24 -8.49 -26.11 46.78
CA SER A 24 -8.19 -25.58 48.10
C SER A 24 -7.55 -24.19 48.01
N GLU A 25 -7.42 -23.48 49.14
CA GLU A 25 -6.71 -22.19 49.18
C GLU A 25 -5.25 -22.28 48.70
N PRO A 26 -4.45 -23.29 49.09
CA PRO A 26 -3.11 -23.49 48.54
C PRO A 26 -3.10 -23.67 47.01
N ASP A 27 -4.11 -24.34 46.45
CA ASP A 27 -4.22 -24.48 44.99
C ASP A 27 -4.46 -23.13 44.33
N VAL A 28 -5.34 -22.31 44.90
CA VAL A 28 -5.62 -20.96 44.40
C VAL A 28 -4.38 -20.07 44.45
N GLU A 29 -3.61 -20.11 45.55
CA GLU A 29 -2.33 -19.37 45.66
C GLU A 29 -1.32 -19.81 44.60
N PHE A 30 -1.17 -21.11 44.41
CA PHE A 30 -0.30 -21.67 43.37
C PHE A 30 -0.74 -21.23 41.97
N LEU A 31 -2.03 -21.38 41.64
CA LEU A 31 -2.61 -20.97 40.35
C LEU A 31 -2.46 -19.47 40.11
N GLN A 32 -2.49 -18.65 41.17
CA GLN A 32 -2.23 -17.22 41.07
C GLN A 32 -0.76 -16.93 40.71
N GLN A 33 0.19 -17.68 41.25
CA GLN A 33 1.61 -17.56 40.86
C GLN A 33 1.82 -17.98 39.40
N VAL A 34 1.17 -19.07 38.97
CA VAL A 34 1.18 -19.50 37.56
C VAL A 34 0.64 -18.38 36.66
N ALA A 35 -0.51 -17.78 37.02
CA ALA A 35 -1.09 -16.71 36.24
C ALA A 35 -0.18 -15.46 36.13
N LYS A 36 0.59 -15.13 37.19
CA LYS A 36 1.59 -14.04 37.13
C LYS A 36 2.69 -14.34 36.11
N GLN A 37 3.21 -15.57 36.07
CA GLN A 37 4.24 -15.96 35.10
C GLN A 37 3.70 -15.96 33.67
N VAL A 38 2.48 -16.47 33.47
CA VAL A 38 1.80 -16.43 32.17
C VAL A 38 1.60 -14.97 31.71
N ALA A 39 1.25 -14.06 32.63
CA ALA A 39 1.08 -12.65 32.29
C ALA A 39 2.37 -12.03 31.74
N VAL A 40 3.52 -12.28 32.36
CA VAL A 40 4.81 -11.78 31.86
C VAL A 40 5.13 -12.35 30.48
N ALA A 41 4.94 -13.64 30.27
CA ALA A 41 5.22 -14.29 28.99
C ALA A 41 4.31 -13.75 27.86
N VAL A 42 3.02 -13.57 28.13
CA VAL A 42 2.06 -13.00 27.17
C VAL A 42 2.38 -11.54 26.88
N ASP A 43 2.73 -10.74 27.91
CA ASP A 43 3.12 -9.34 27.73
C ASP A 43 4.34 -9.22 26.80
N ASN A 44 5.35 -10.06 27.04
CA ASN A 44 6.56 -10.11 26.22
C ASN A 44 6.27 -10.52 24.77
N ALA A 45 5.44 -11.54 24.55
CA ALA A 45 5.06 -11.98 23.21
C ALA A 45 4.32 -10.87 22.44
N LEU A 46 3.36 -10.20 23.07
CA LEU A 46 2.61 -9.10 22.46
C LEU A 46 3.50 -7.89 22.16
N ASN A 47 4.42 -7.54 23.07
CA ASN A 47 5.36 -6.45 22.87
C ASN A 47 6.35 -6.75 21.75
N TYR A 48 6.86 -7.99 21.69
CA TYR A 48 7.75 -8.44 20.61
C TYR A 48 7.05 -8.38 19.26
N GLN A 49 5.82 -8.90 19.16
CA GLN A 49 5.03 -8.85 17.93
C GLN A 49 4.76 -7.41 17.47
N SER A 50 4.40 -6.53 18.41
CA SER A 50 4.16 -5.12 18.12
C SER A 50 5.43 -4.43 17.62
N SER A 51 6.57 -4.66 18.29
CA SER A 51 7.86 -4.11 17.87
C SER A 51 8.27 -4.59 16.48
N GLN A 52 8.13 -5.89 16.20
CA GLN A 52 8.44 -6.46 14.89
C GLN A 52 7.56 -5.86 13.78
N SER A 53 6.26 -5.68 14.03
CA SER A 53 5.35 -5.05 13.06
C SER A 53 5.73 -3.60 12.76
N ALA A 54 6.11 -2.83 13.78
CA ALA A 54 6.55 -1.45 13.64
C ALA A 54 7.88 -1.36 12.87
N GLN A 55 8.83 -2.24 13.16
CA GLN A 55 10.10 -2.32 12.42
C GLN A 55 9.88 -2.65 10.94
N GLN A 56 8.98 -3.59 10.63
CA GLN A 56 8.63 -3.92 9.25
C GLN A 56 7.97 -2.74 8.53
N GLN A 57 7.11 -1.98 9.21
CA GLN A 57 6.49 -0.79 8.64
C GLN A 57 7.52 0.30 8.34
N LEU A 58 8.42 0.58 9.28
CA LEU A 58 9.51 1.54 9.08
C LEU A 58 10.45 1.12 7.93
N ALA A 59 10.77 -0.18 7.82
CA ALA A 59 11.59 -0.69 6.72
C ALA A 59 10.91 -0.49 5.36
N ARG A 60 9.60 -0.71 5.27
CA ARG A 60 8.81 -0.45 4.05
C ARG A 60 8.80 1.04 3.71
N GLU A 61 8.53 1.91 4.67
CA GLU A 61 8.52 3.36 4.47
C GLU A 61 9.89 3.87 3.99
N HIS A 62 10.97 3.41 4.63
CA HIS A 62 12.32 3.76 4.23
C HIS A 62 12.65 3.25 2.81
N HIS A 63 12.20 2.04 2.45
CA HIS A 63 12.37 1.52 1.09
C HIS A 63 11.60 2.34 0.04
N ILE A 64 10.38 2.77 0.36
CA ILE A 64 9.57 3.64 -0.51
C ILE A 64 10.26 5.00 -0.68
N LEU A 65 10.67 5.64 0.42
CA LEU A 65 11.36 6.93 0.38
C LEU A 65 12.66 6.84 -0.44
N ARG A 66 13.42 5.75 -0.29
CA ARG A 66 14.63 5.54 -1.08
C ARG A 66 14.32 5.35 -2.57
N SER A 67 13.27 4.61 -2.90
CA SER A 67 12.82 4.46 -4.29
C SER A 67 12.38 5.79 -4.90
N LEU A 68 11.72 6.66 -4.12
CA LEU A 68 11.36 8.01 -4.56
C LEU A 68 12.59 8.89 -4.79
N LEU A 69 13.62 8.79 -3.94
CA LEU A 69 14.90 9.48 -4.16
C LEU A 69 15.61 8.95 -5.41
N ASP A 70 15.59 7.65 -5.66
CA ASP A 70 16.19 7.04 -6.86
C ASP A 70 15.46 7.51 -8.12
N VAL A 71 14.12 7.60 -8.08
CA VAL A 71 13.32 8.19 -9.17
C VAL A 71 13.66 9.68 -9.34
N ASN A 72 13.71 10.46 -8.26
CA ASN A 72 14.06 11.88 -8.33
C ASN A 72 15.46 12.09 -8.92
N ASN A 73 16.46 11.31 -8.47
CA ASN A 73 17.80 11.31 -9.03
C ASN A 73 17.83 10.88 -10.51
N ALA A 74 16.95 9.96 -10.94
CA ALA A 74 16.81 9.60 -12.35
C ALA A 74 16.16 10.71 -13.19
N VAL A 75 15.16 11.41 -12.65
CA VAL A 75 14.54 12.62 -13.26
C VAL A 75 15.58 13.73 -13.43
N ILE A 76 16.45 13.92 -12.43
CA ILE A 76 17.48 14.96 -12.46
C ILE A 76 18.66 14.60 -13.36
N SER A 77 18.93 13.30 -13.62
CA SER A 77 20.16 12.85 -14.31
C SER A 77 20.01 12.42 -15.77
N LYS A 78 18.80 12.40 -16.35
CA LYS A 78 18.60 12.02 -17.77
C LYS A 78 17.66 13.00 -18.49
N LEU A 79 18.23 13.72 -19.46
CA LEU A 79 17.61 14.75 -20.31
C LEU A 79 16.62 14.24 -21.36
N GLU A 80 16.14 12.99 -21.29
CA GLU A 80 15.26 12.41 -22.31
C GLU A 80 14.02 11.75 -21.67
N LEU A 81 12.84 12.31 -21.97
CA LEU A 81 11.52 11.93 -21.42
C LEU A 81 11.25 10.42 -21.46
N ARG A 82 11.71 9.74 -22.51
CA ARG A 82 11.59 8.29 -22.67
C ARG A 82 12.35 7.49 -21.61
N GLU A 83 13.58 7.89 -21.28
CA GLU A 83 14.39 7.17 -20.31
C GLU A 83 13.81 7.30 -18.89
N LEU A 84 13.29 8.49 -18.57
CA LEU A 84 12.59 8.72 -17.31
C LEU A 84 11.32 7.86 -17.20
N PHE A 85 10.49 7.86 -18.24
CA PHE A 85 9.28 7.04 -18.26
C PHE A 85 9.60 5.55 -18.09
N ALA A 86 10.60 5.03 -18.81
CA ALA A 86 11.03 3.64 -18.68
C ALA A 86 11.47 3.29 -17.25
N ALA A 87 12.22 4.19 -16.58
CA ALA A 87 12.64 3.97 -15.20
C ALA A 87 11.47 3.95 -14.21
N ILE A 88 10.49 4.86 -14.37
CA ILE A 88 9.29 4.90 -13.53
C ILE A 88 8.47 3.61 -13.72
N THR A 89 8.22 3.23 -14.97
CA THR A 89 7.45 2.02 -15.31
C THR A 89 8.10 0.75 -14.73
N ALA A 90 9.42 0.61 -14.84
CA ALA A 90 10.15 -0.51 -14.24
C ALA A 90 10.01 -0.56 -12.71
N CYS A 91 9.96 0.58 -12.03
CA CYS A 91 9.69 0.64 -10.59
C CYS A 91 8.25 0.23 -10.27
N LEU A 92 7.27 0.71 -11.03
CA LEU A 92 5.85 0.43 -10.78
C LEU A 92 5.52 -1.06 -10.96
N HIS A 93 6.09 -1.71 -11.99
CA HIS A 93 5.92 -3.16 -12.22
C HIS A 93 6.38 -4.04 -11.05
N ARG A 94 7.31 -3.56 -10.21
CA ARG A 94 7.76 -4.30 -9.01
C ARG A 94 6.77 -4.21 -7.85
N VAL A 95 5.91 -3.19 -7.82
CA VAL A 95 5.03 -2.88 -6.69
C VAL A 95 3.59 -3.29 -6.98
N MET A 96 3.16 -3.19 -8.24
CA MET A 96 1.79 -3.50 -8.64
C MET A 96 1.71 -4.03 -10.07
N GLN A 97 0.68 -4.82 -10.35
CA GLN A 97 0.35 -5.28 -11.69
C GLN A 97 -0.62 -4.31 -12.35
N PHE A 98 -0.35 -3.90 -13.59
CA PHE A 98 -1.24 -3.11 -14.44
C PHE A 98 -1.10 -3.57 -15.89
N ALA A 99 -2.20 -3.47 -16.64
CA ALA A 99 -2.24 -3.92 -18.04
C ALA A 99 -1.58 -2.92 -19.01
N TYR A 100 -1.56 -1.63 -18.66
CA TYR A 100 -0.87 -0.61 -19.44
C TYR A 100 -0.59 0.63 -18.57
N ILE A 101 0.37 1.44 -19.00
CA ILE A 101 0.60 2.80 -18.48
C ILE A 101 1.00 3.72 -19.63
N SER A 102 0.53 4.96 -19.60
CA SER A 102 0.88 5.99 -20.60
C SER A 102 1.13 7.33 -19.94
N LEU A 103 2.01 8.13 -20.53
CA LEU A 103 2.25 9.51 -20.15
C LEU A 103 1.77 10.44 -21.27
N ALA A 104 0.73 11.20 -20.98
CA ALA A 104 0.24 12.26 -21.85
C ALA A 104 0.67 13.64 -21.31
N LEU A 105 1.20 14.49 -22.18
CA LEU A 105 1.60 15.87 -21.84
C LEU A 105 0.72 16.86 -22.57
N TYR A 106 0.45 18.00 -21.92
CA TYR A 106 -0.35 19.06 -22.51
C TYR A 106 0.48 19.87 -23.51
N ASP A 107 -0.02 19.94 -24.73
CA ASP A 107 0.49 20.76 -25.81
C ASP A 107 -0.29 22.09 -25.82
N ARG A 108 0.43 23.19 -25.54
CA ARG A 108 -0.18 24.53 -25.45
C ARG A 108 -0.62 25.07 -26.81
N GLU A 109 0.00 24.66 -27.90
CA GLU A 109 -0.33 25.16 -29.24
C GLU A 109 -1.62 24.54 -29.76
N SER A 110 -1.77 23.23 -29.56
CA SER A 110 -2.96 22.48 -29.99
C SER A 110 -4.08 22.45 -28.94
N SER A 111 -3.81 22.88 -27.70
CA SER A 111 -4.73 22.79 -26.55
C SER A 111 -5.24 21.37 -26.29
N GLN A 112 -4.37 20.37 -26.49
CA GLN A 112 -4.70 18.95 -26.39
C GLN A 112 -3.63 18.21 -25.58
N LEU A 113 -3.95 17.00 -25.13
CA LEU A 113 -2.99 16.11 -24.48
C LEU A 113 -2.39 15.18 -25.53
N ARG A 114 -1.07 14.98 -25.54
CA ARG A 114 -0.39 14.07 -26.46
C ARG A 114 0.31 12.97 -25.70
N ILE A 115 0.12 11.72 -26.09
CA ILE A 115 0.84 10.58 -25.51
C ILE A 115 2.28 10.60 -26.01
N HIS A 116 3.24 10.77 -25.10
CA HIS A 116 4.67 10.79 -25.43
C HIS A 116 5.40 9.49 -25.08
N ALA A 117 4.80 8.69 -24.20
CA ALA A 117 5.35 7.40 -23.83
C ALA A 117 4.23 6.48 -23.37
N LEU A 118 4.39 5.19 -23.63
CA LEU A 118 3.46 4.13 -23.26
C LEU A 118 4.21 2.83 -23.03
N ASP A 119 3.69 1.99 -22.13
CA ASP A 119 4.15 0.64 -21.91
C ASP A 119 2.96 -0.32 -21.91
N PHE A 120 3.02 -1.31 -22.80
CA PHE A 120 2.09 -2.43 -22.89
C PHE A 120 2.87 -3.72 -22.68
N PRO A 121 2.81 -4.33 -21.49
CA PRO A 121 3.51 -5.58 -21.21
C PRO A 121 3.16 -6.71 -22.19
N ASP A 122 1.90 -6.75 -22.65
CA ASP A 122 1.38 -7.79 -23.56
C ASP A 122 1.49 -7.43 -25.06
N GLY A 123 2.05 -6.25 -25.40
CA GLY A 123 2.25 -5.81 -26.78
C GLY A 123 0.98 -5.61 -27.62
N ARG A 124 -0.20 -5.63 -26.99
CA ARG A 124 -1.51 -5.43 -27.65
C ARG A 124 -2.29 -4.30 -26.98
N GLY A 125 -2.47 -3.19 -27.70
CA GLY A 125 -3.27 -2.05 -27.28
C GLY A 125 -3.56 -1.13 -28.47
N PHE A 126 -4.63 -0.35 -28.39
CA PHE A 126 -4.98 0.66 -29.40
C PHE A 126 -4.20 1.97 -29.25
N LEU A 127 -3.45 2.12 -28.14
CA LEU A 127 -2.66 3.31 -27.89
C LEU A 127 -1.25 3.19 -28.52
N HIS A 128 -0.87 4.18 -29.30
CA HIS A 128 0.48 4.37 -29.83
C HIS A 128 1.01 5.75 -29.41
N GLU A 129 2.32 5.96 -29.52
CA GLU A 129 2.92 7.26 -29.27
C GLU A 129 2.37 8.28 -30.28
N ASP A 130 2.28 9.54 -29.86
CA ASP A 130 1.67 10.66 -30.62
C ASP A 130 0.14 10.64 -30.78
N ILE A 131 -0.58 9.72 -30.13
CA ILE A 131 -2.03 9.86 -30.01
C ILE A 131 -2.36 11.16 -29.29
N VAL A 132 -3.29 11.89 -29.87
CA VAL A 132 -3.78 13.14 -29.31
C VAL A 132 -5.15 12.89 -28.67
N LEU A 133 -5.23 13.23 -27.39
CA LEU A 133 -6.39 13.10 -26.54
C LEU A 133 -7.01 14.49 -26.32
N PRO A 134 -8.31 14.66 -26.62
CA PRO A 134 -9.03 15.88 -26.27
C PRO A 134 -9.04 16.10 -24.74
N LEU A 135 -9.09 17.37 -24.31
CA LEU A 135 -9.30 17.70 -22.89
C LEU A 135 -10.73 17.38 -22.42
N GLU A 136 -11.69 17.45 -23.32
CA GLU A 136 -13.08 17.13 -23.05
C GLU A 136 -13.35 15.65 -23.30
N ASN A 137 -14.22 15.05 -22.50
CA ASN A 137 -14.67 13.67 -22.68
C ASN A 137 -13.53 12.64 -22.71
N THR A 138 -12.42 12.92 -21.99
CA THR A 138 -11.38 11.95 -21.68
C THR A 138 -11.07 11.97 -20.17
N PRO A 139 -10.76 10.83 -19.55
CA PRO A 139 -10.30 10.77 -18.17
C PRO A 139 -9.00 11.56 -17.96
N SER A 140 -8.09 11.55 -18.94
CA SER A 140 -6.85 12.30 -18.91
C SER A 140 -7.09 13.82 -18.87
N GLY A 141 -8.03 14.32 -19.68
CA GLY A 141 -8.44 15.71 -19.69
C GLY A 141 -9.16 16.15 -18.40
N MET A 142 -9.97 15.27 -17.81
CA MET A 142 -10.56 15.48 -16.49
C MET A 142 -9.48 15.61 -15.39
N ALA A 143 -8.49 14.71 -15.38
CA ALA A 143 -7.41 14.75 -14.41
C ALA A 143 -6.57 16.03 -14.56
N PHE A 144 -6.24 16.41 -15.80
CA PHE A 144 -5.53 17.66 -16.11
C PHE A 144 -6.29 18.90 -15.63
N THR A 145 -7.56 19.03 -16.00
CA THR A 145 -8.36 20.22 -15.69
C THR A 145 -8.71 20.34 -14.21
N SER A 146 -9.00 19.22 -13.55
CA SER A 146 -9.37 19.21 -12.12
C SER A 146 -8.16 19.22 -11.17
N SER A 147 -6.96 18.91 -11.67
CA SER A 147 -5.75 18.72 -10.86
C SER A 147 -5.92 17.70 -9.73
N LYS A 148 -6.76 16.68 -9.95
CA LYS A 148 -7.07 15.61 -8.99
C LYS A 148 -6.97 14.24 -9.67
N PRO A 149 -6.66 13.17 -8.92
CA PRO A 149 -6.67 11.82 -9.48
C PRO A 149 -8.08 11.43 -9.91
N VAL A 150 -8.18 10.80 -11.08
CA VAL A 150 -9.43 10.25 -11.63
C VAL A 150 -9.33 8.73 -11.57
N LEU A 151 -10.26 8.09 -10.86
CA LEU A 151 -10.39 6.64 -10.79
C LEU A 151 -11.72 6.23 -11.43
N LEU A 152 -11.66 5.41 -12.47
CA LEU A 152 -12.83 4.86 -13.14
C LEU A 152 -12.93 3.37 -12.86
N LYS A 153 -14.15 2.90 -12.57
CA LYS A 153 -14.42 1.46 -12.38
C LYS A 153 -14.58 0.73 -13.71
N SER A 154 -15.00 1.45 -14.74
CA SER A 154 -15.15 0.99 -16.13
C SER A 154 -15.11 2.20 -17.06
N ILE A 155 -14.63 2.00 -18.29
CA ILE A 155 -14.73 3.01 -19.35
C ILE A 155 -16.14 2.89 -19.95
N ASP A 156 -16.91 3.98 -19.83
CA ASP A 156 -18.22 4.11 -20.43
C ASP A 156 -18.07 4.71 -21.84
N PRO A 157 -18.40 3.98 -22.92
CA PRO A 157 -18.25 4.46 -24.29
C PRO A 157 -19.08 5.70 -24.60
N GLU A 158 -20.23 5.89 -23.94
CA GLU A 158 -21.07 7.07 -24.15
C GLU A 158 -20.44 8.33 -23.55
N ARG A 159 -19.64 8.16 -22.50
CA ARG A 159 -18.98 9.24 -21.77
C ARG A 159 -17.56 9.53 -22.27
N PHE A 160 -16.86 8.51 -22.75
CA PHE A 160 -15.48 8.59 -23.22
C PHE A 160 -15.33 7.96 -24.62
N PRO A 161 -15.96 8.57 -25.65
CA PRO A 161 -15.97 8.01 -27.01
C PRO A 161 -14.59 7.99 -27.68
N ALA A 162 -13.61 8.72 -27.13
CA ALA A 162 -12.24 8.76 -27.64
C ALA A 162 -11.33 7.63 -27.11
N GLU A 163 -11.82 6.80 -26.18
CA GLU A 163 -11.02 5.75 -25.51
C GLU A 163 -11.54 4.32 -25.74
N VAL A 164 -12.52 4.13 -26.64
CA VAL A 164 -13.13 2.83 -26.98
C VAL A 164 -12.86 2.47 -28.43
#